data_AF-A0A7C7RLA7-F1
#
_entry.id   AF-A0A7C7RLA7-F1
#
_cell.length_a   1.000
_cell.length_b   1.000
_cell.length_c   1.000
_cell.angle_alpha   90.00
_cell.angle_beta   90.00
_cell.angle_gamma   90.00
#
_symmetry.space_group_name_H-M   'P 1'
#
loop_
_entity.id
_entity.type
_entity.pdbx_description
1 polymer ?
#
loop_
_entity_poly.entity_id
_entity_poly.type
_entity_poly.pdbx_seq_one_letter_code
_entity_poly.pdbx_strand_id
1 'polypeptide(L)'
;MGDSAHHSSLAREKREAALDEYQKGRYTVVGDLALKAVEQAIEAAASREGLHFHLNPRTAHARRTTWAKRKFPSIAADLDLVWGAYGDLGYDGLNGRRAYEAIQAMERIMNEIESETGIRLK
;
A
#
# COMPACT_ATOMS: atom_id res chain seq x y z
N MET A 1 15.61 -13.28 -0.37
CA MET A 1 14.27 -12.77 -0.73
C MET A 1 13.47 -12.71 0.55
N GLY A 2 12.79 -11.60 0.83
CA GLY A 2 12.00 -11.47 2.04
C GLY A 2 10.79 -12.39 2.00
N ASP A 3 10.44 -13.00 3.13
CA ASP A 3 9.22 -13.79 3.27
C ASP A 3 8.04 -12.90 3.67
N SER A 4 6.89 -13.53 3.94
CA SER A 4 5.67 -12.85 4.39
C SER A 4 5.91 -11.98 5.63
N ALA A 5 6.74 -12.45 6.57
CA ALA A 5 7.05 -11.73 7.80
C ALA A 5 7.88 -10.47 7.52
N HIS A 6 8.92 -10.59 6.68
CA HIS A 6 9.73 -9.45 6.26
C HIS A 6 8.88 -8.35 5.61
N HIS A 7 8.05 -8.71 4.63
CA HIS A 7 7.20 -7.75 3.93
C HIS A 7 6.13 -7.14 4.86
N SER A 8 5.55 -7.92 5.78
CA SER A 8 4.61 -7.39 6.78
C SER A 8 5.25 -6.36 7.72
N SER A 9 6.52 -6.55 8.08
CA SER A 9 7.28 -5.58 8.89
C SER A 9 7.48 -4.27 8.13
N LEU A 10 7.85 -4.35 6.85
CA LEU A 10 8.02 -3.17 6.01
C LEU A 10 6.70 -2.42 5.76
N ALA A 11 5.59 -3.15 5.65
CA ALA A 11 4.26 -2.56 5.51
C ALA A 11 3.88 -1.74 6.76
N ARG A 12 4.10 -2.29 7.96
CA ARG A 12 3.84 -1.60 9.24
C ARG A 12 4.67 -0.34 9.42
N GLU A 13 5.97 -0.44 9.18
CA GLU A 13 6.89 0.72 9.25
C GLU A 13 6.41 1.87 8.34
N LYS A 14 6.00 1.56 7.11
CA LYS A 14 5.56 2.58 6.14
C LYS A 14 4.19 3.14 6.46
N ARG A 15 3.30 2.30 6.99
CA ARG A 15 2.00 2.74 7.52
C ARG A 15 2.20 3.75 8.65
N GLU A 16 3.02 3.42 9.64
CA GLU A 16 3.33 4.32 10.76
C GLU A 16 3.92 5.64 10.26
N ALA A 17 4.90 5.57 9.35
CA ALA A 17 5.47 6.77 8.75
C ALA A 17 4.44 7.60 7.97
N ALA A 18 3.51 6.98 7.23
CA ALA A 18 2.45 7.72 6.53
C ALA A 18 1.54 8.50 7.49
N LEU A 19 1.19 7.88 8.63
CA LEU A 19 0.38 8.52 9.67
C LEU A 19 1.13 9.69 10.33
N ASP A 20 2.41 9.52 10.62
CA ASP A 20 3.26 10.56 11.21
C ASP A 20 3.44 11.76 10.27
N GLU A 21 3.70 11.52 8.98
CA GLU A 21 3.89 12.59 8.01
C GLU A 21 2.59 13.36 7.74
N TYR A 22 1.43 12.71 7.88
CA TYR A 22 0.14 13.39 7.82
C TYR A 22 -0.05 14.36 8.99
N GLN A 23 0.30 13.97 10.21
CA GLN A 23 0.26 14.86 11.38
C GLN A 23 1.19 16.08 11.19
N LYS A 24 2.32 15.90 10.51
CA LYS A 24 3.29 16.96 10.19
C LYS A 24 2.88 17.82 8.98
N GLY A 25 1.74 17.54 8.33
CA GLY A 25 1.27 18.28 7.16
C GLY A 25 2.07 18.03 5.88
N ARG A 26 2.89 16.97 5.82
CA ARG A 26 3.76 16.66 4.68
C ARG A 26 3.05 15.75 3.68
N TYR A 27 1.96 16.26 3.12
CA TYR A 27 1.00 15.49 2.33
C TYR A 27 1.57 14.82 1.08
N THR A 28 2.60 15.40 0.46
CA THR A 28 3.30 14.78 -0.68
C THR A 28 3.91 13.43 -0.27
N VAL A 29 4.55 13.39 0.90
CA VAL A 29 5.18 12.20 1.47
C VAL A 29 4.15 11.16 1.93
N VAL A 30 2.97 11.61 2.37
CA VAL A 30 1.86 10.71 2.74
C VAL A 30 1.46 9.82 1.57
N GLY A 31 1.33 10.37 0.36
CA GLY A 31 0.99 9.61 -0.84
C GLY A 31 2.02 8.51 -1.16
N ASP A 32 3.31 8.87 -1.10
CA ASP A 32 4.41 7.92 -1.32
C ASP A 32 4.39 6.77 -0.31
N LEU A 33 4.30 7.10 0.98
CA LEU A 33 4.37 6.11 2.06
C LEU A 33 3.12 5.24 2.11
N ALA A 34 1.94 5.80 1.87
CA ALA A 34 0.69 5.05 1.81
C ALA A 34 0.72 4.00 0.69
N LEU A 35 1.15 4.40 -0.51
CA LEU A 35 1.33 3.45 -1.61
C LEU A 35 2.36 2.37 -1.25
N LYS A 36 3.51 2.76 -0.70
CA LYS A 36 4.57 1.78 -0.35
C LYS A 36 4.14 0.81 0.75
N ALA A 37 3.33 1.23 1.71
CA ALA A 37 2.74 0.35 2.73
C ALA A 37 1.82 -0.71 2.08
N VAL A 38 0.92 -0.27 1.19
CA VAL A 38 0.04 -1.15 0.41
C VAL A 38 0.85 -2.13 -0.45
N GLU A 39 1.90 -1.65 -1.12
CA GLU A 39 2.75 -2.51 -1.96
C GLU A 39 3.40 -3.64 -1.15
N GLN A 40 3.90 -3.33 0.05
CA GLN A 40 4.51 -4.31 0.94
C GLN A 40 3.48 -5.26 1.54
N ALA A 41 2.27 -4.79 1.87
CA ALA A 41 1.18 -5.66 2.31
C ALA A 41 0.81 -6.69 1.22
N ILE A 42 0.72 -6.26 -0.04
CA ILE A 42 0.45 -7.15 -1.17
C ILE A 42 1.61 -8.14 -1.38
N GLU A 43 2.87 -7.71 -1.30
CA GLU A 43 4.02 -8.63 -1.38
C GLU A 43 4.03 -9.64 -0.22
N ALA A 44 3.62 -9.23 0.99
CA ALA A 44 3.50 -10.12 2.12
C ALA A 44 2.50 -11.25 1.87
N ALA A 45 1.34 -10.92 1.29
CA ALA A 45 0.34 -11.90 0.89
C ALA A 45 0.83 -12.78 -0.28
N ALA A 46 1.36 -12.17 -1.33
CA ALA A 46 1.80 -12.86 -2.54
C ALA A 46 2.99 -13.81 -2.29
N SER A 47 3.88 -13.47 -1.36
CA SER A 47 5.03 -14.32 -1.00
C SER A 47 4.62 -15.67 -0.40
N ARG A 48 3.42 -15.78 0.20
CA ARG A 48 2.88 -17.08 0.65
C ARG A 48 2.53 -18.01 -0.50
N GLU A 49 2.35 -17.45 -1.70
CA GLU A 49 2.16 -18.19 -2.96
C GLU A 49 3.48 -18.28 -3.76
N GLY A 50 4.62 -17.93 -3.15
CA GLY A 50 5.93 -17.90 -3.82
C GLY A 50 6.10 -16.78 -4.84
N LEU A 51 5.24 -15.75 -4.82
CA LEU A 51 5.27 -14.64 -5.75
C LEU A 51 6.00 -13.43 -5.16
N HIS A 52 6.89 -12.85 -5.95
CA HIS A 52 7.63 -11.64 -5.60
C HIS A 52 7.70 -10.69 -6.80
N PHE A 53 6.90 -9.62 -6.79
CA PHE A 53 6.76 -8.74 -7.96
C PHE A 53 7.97 -7.81 -8.13
N HIS A 54 8.57 -7.40 -7.02
CA HIS A 54 9.75 -6.53 -6.98
C HIS A 54 10.99 -7.09 -7.72
N LEU A 55 11.03 -8.39 -8.02
CA LEU A 55 12.07 -8.98 -8.87
C LEU A 55 12.05 -8.50 -10.33
N ASN A 56 10.92 -7.95 -10.78
CA ASN A 56 10.75 -7.43 -12.13
C ASN A 56 10.34 -5.96 -12.07
N PRO A 57 11.23 -5.03 -11.63
CA PRO A 57 10.87 -3.66 -11.27
C PRO A 57 10.04 -2.93 -12.32
N ARG A 58 10.39 -3.09 -13.61
CA ARG A 58 9.69 -2.47 -14.75
C ARG A 58 8.20 -2.82 -14.83
N THR A 59 7.80 -3.97 -14.29
CA THR A 59 6.41 -4.48 -14.35
C THR A 59 5.80 -4.67 -12.97
N ALA A 60 6.55 -4.40 -11.89
CA ALA A 60 6.18 -4.76 -10.53
C ALA A 60 4.85 -4.10 -10.13
N HIS A 61 4.69 -2.81 -10.42
CA HIS A 61 3.46 -2.06 -10.11
C HIS A 61 2.22 -2.65 -10.79
N ALA A 62 2.29 -2.87 -12.11
CA ALA A 62 1.17 -3.41 -12.88
C ALA A 62 0.81 -4.84 -12.47
N ARG A 63 1.82 -5.71 -12.30
CA ARG A 63 1.62 -7.12 -11.89
C ARG A 63 1.04 -7.23 -10.48
N ARG A 64 1.57 -6.43 -9.55
CA ARG A 64 1.07 -6.37 -8.17
C ARG A 64 -0.39 -5.93 -8.13
N THR A 65 -0.72 -4.85 -8.84
CA THR A 65 -2.09 -4.32 -8.90
C THR A 65 -3.06 -5.34 -9.50
N THR A 66 -2.69 -5.96 -10.62
CA THR A 66 -3.51 -6.98 -11.28
C THR A 66 -3.75 -8.19 -10.38
N TRP A 67 -2.69 -8.69 -9.73
CA TRP A 67 -2.81 -9.81 -8.81
C TRP A 67 -3.69 -9.46 -7.60
N ALA A 68 -3.46 -8.29 -7.00
CA ALA A 68 -4.17 -7.85 -5.80
C ALA A 68 -5.68 -7.67 -6.07
N LYS A 69 -6.06 -7.03 -7.18
CA LYS A 69 -7.47 -6.87 -7.57
C LYS A 69 -8.19 -8.19 -7.85
N ARG A 70 -7.45 -9.19 -8.35
CA ARG A 70 -8.02 -10.53 -8.56
C ARG A 70 -8.13 -11.32 -7.26
N LYS A 71 -7.13 -11.23 -6.39
CA LYS A 71 -7.06 -11.97 -5.12
C LYS A 71 -8.01 -11.39 -4.08
N PHE A 72 -8.11 -10.07 -4.00
CA PHE A 72 -8.92 -9.32 -3.05
C PHE A 72 -9.81 -8.32 -3.82
N PRO A 73 -10.90 -8.76 -4.47
CA PRO A 73 -11.70 -7.85 -5.31
C PRO A 73 -12.29 -6.65 -4.55
N SER A 74 -12.55 -6.80 -3.25
CA SER A 74 -13.03 -5.76 -2.34
C SER A 74 -12.10 -4.56 -2.23
N ILE A 75 -10.78 -4.73 -2.41
CA ILE A 75 -9.80 -3.63 -2.29
C ILE A 75 -9.64 -2.83 -3.58
N ALA A 76 -10.24 -3.25 -4.69
CA ALA A 76 -9.89 -2.73 -6.02
C ALA A 76 -10.09 -1.21 -6.14
N ALA A 77 -11.20 -0.69 -5.60
CA ALA A 77 -11.49 0.74 -5.61
C ALA A 77 -10.54 1.54 -4.70
N ASP A 78 -10.21 1.00 -3.53
CA ASP A 78 -9.26 1.64 -2.60
C ASP A 78 -7.85 1.65 -3.18
N LEU A 79 -7.46 0.58 -3.88
CA LEU A 79 -6.16 0.51 -4.54
C LEU A 79 -6.02 1.55 -5.65
N ASP A 80 -7.08 1.77 -6.43
CA ASP A 80 -7.11 2.84 -7.44
C ASP A 80 -7.04 4.23 -6.81
N LEU A 81 -7.71 4.42 -5.67
CA LEU A 81 -7.65 5.67 -4.91
C LEU A 81 -6.22 5.95 -4.42
N VAL A 82 -5.54 4.97 -3.83
CA VAL A 82 -4.15 5.14 -3.35
C VAL A 82 -3.19 5.46 -4.51
N TRP A 83 -3.34 4.80 -5.66
CA TRP A 83 -2.56 5.10 -6.86
C TRP A 83 -2.82 6.51 -7.39
N GLY A 84 -4.09 6.93 -7.44
CA GLY A 84 -4.46 8.28 -7.82
C GLY A 84 -3.89 9.32 -6.87
N ALA A 85 -4.00 9.10 -5.57
CA ALA A 85 -3.45 10.00 -4.56
C ALA A 85 -1.92 10.09 -4.62
N TYR A 86 -1.20 8.99 -4.90
CA TYR A 86 0.24 9.01 -5.16
C TYR A 86 0.59 9.93 -6.34
N GLY A 87 -0.15 9.85 -7.44
CA GLY A 87 0.01 10.77 -8.58
C GLY A 87 -0.29 12.22 -8.19
N ASP A 88 -1.49 12.50 -7.68
CA ASP A 88 -1.94 13.86 -7.39
C ASP A 88 -1.04 14.55 -6.35
N LEU A 89 -0.72 13.86 -5.25
CA LEU A 89 0.07 14.42 -4.16
C LEU A 89 1.56 14.52 -4.52
N GLY A 90 2.07 13.59 -5.32
CA GLY A 90 3.48 13.57 -5.74
C GLY A 90 3.84 14.67 -6.74
N TYR A 91 2.89 15.07 -7.59
CA TYR A 91 3.15 16.05 -8.65
C TYR A 91 2.57 17.44 -8.36
N ASP A 92 1.34 17.54 -7.86
CA ASP A 92 0.66 18.84 -7.70
C ASP A 92 0.71 19.36 -6.25
N GLY A 93 0.85 18.45 -5.27
CA GLY A 93 1.08 18.78 -3.86
C GLY A 93 -0.07 19.51 -3.13
N LEU A 94 0.08 19.61 -1.80
CA LEU A 94 -0.73 20.39 -0.85
C LEU A 94 -2.26 20.15 -0.80
N ASN A 95 -2.70 18.88 -0.80
CA ASN A 95 -4.09 18.55 -0.52
C ASN A 95 -4.22 17.60 0.70
N GLY A 96 -4.46 18.18 1.89
CA GLY A 96 -4.62 17.42 3.12
C GLY A 96 -5.83 16.47 3.10
N ARG A 97 -6.91 16.84 2.41
CA ARG A 97 -8.06 15.94 2.21
C ARG A 97 -7.67 14.72 1.38
N ARG A 98 -6.92 14.92 0.30
CA ARG A 98 -6.44 13.82 -0.57
C ARG A 98 -5.48 12.90 0.17
N ALA A 99 -4.60 13.45 1.00
CA ALA A 99 -3.73 12.66 1.87
C ALA A 99 -4.51 11.85 2.92
N TYR A 100 -5.58 12.42 3.48
CA TYR A 100 -6.46 11.70 4.39
C TYR A 100 -7.20 10.56 3.69
N GLU A 101 -7.73 10.80 2.49
CA GLU A 101 -8.37 9.78 1.65
C GLU A 101 -7.39 8.62 1.35
N ALA A 102 -6.12 8.92 1.05
CA ALA A 102 -5.08 7.93 0.83
C ALA A 102 -4.82 7.07 2.09
N ILE A 103 -4.73 7.69 3.28
CA ILE A 103 -4.58 6.96 4.55
C ILE A 103 -5.79 6.05 4.79
N GLN A 104 -7.01 6.56 4.61
CA GLN A 104 -8.22 5.77 4.83
C GLN A 104 -8.30 4.56 3.90
N ALA A 105 -7.94 4.73 2.63
CA ALA A 105 -7.86 3.64 1.67
C ALA A 105 -6.75 2.64 2.02
N MET A 106 -5.56 3.11 2.38
CA MET A 106 -4.46 2.26 2.88
C MET A 106 -4.91 1.43 4.09
N GLU A 107 -5.57 2.03 5.08
CA GLU A 107 -6.06 1.33 6.27
C GLU A 107 -7.08 0.24 5.91
N ARG A 108 -8.02 0.51 5.00
CA ARG A 108 -9.02 -0.47 4.54
C ARG A 108 -8.37 -1.63 3.79
N ILE A 109 -7.45 -1.34 2.87
CA ILE A 109 -6.68 -2.36 2.13
C ILE A 109 -5.94 -3.28 3.11
N MET A 110 -5.23 -2.70 4.08
CA MET A 110 -4.45 -3.48 5.04
C MET A 110 -5.34 -4.34 5.95
N ASN A 111 -6.50 -3.81 6.39
CA ASN A 111 -7.48 -4.59 7.15
C ASN A 111 -8.01 -5.77 6.34
N GLU A 112 -8.36 -5.56 5.07
CA GLU A 112 -8.89 -6.62 4.22
C GLU A 112 -7.85 -7.72 3.99
N ILE A 113 -6.61 -7.35 3.65
CA ILE A 113 -5.54 -8.33 3.46
C ILE A 113 -5.27 -9.08 4.76
N GLU A 114 -5.23 -8.40 5.90
CA GLU A 114 -5.06 -9.04 7.22
C GLU A 114 -6.20 -10.02 7.52
N SER A 115 -7.45 -9.63 7.29
CA SER A 115 -8.63 -10.47 7.50
C SER A 115 -8.62 -11.73 6.63
N GLU A 116 -8.33 -11.58 5.34
CA GLU A 116 -8.35 -12.67 4.36
C GLU A 116 -7.15 -13.63 4.48
N THR A 117 -6.03 -13.16 5.05
CA THR A 117 -4.78 -13.94 5.08
C THR A 117 -4.30 -14.31 6.48
N GLY A 118 -4.75 -13.61 7.53
CA GLY A 118 -4.20 -13.71 8.88
C GLY A 118 -2.76 -13.17 9.02
N ILE A 119 -2.25 -12.41 8.04
CA ILE A 119 -0.96 -11.70 8.16
C ILE A 119 -1.18 -10.46 9.02
N ARG A 120 -0.40 -10.28 10.09
CA ARG A 120 -0.42 -9.05 10.89
C ARG A 120 0.21 -7.90 10.11
N LEU A 121 -0.61 -6.94 9.72
CA LEU A 121 -0.25 -5.74 8.99
C LEU A 121 -0.47 -4.47 9.83
N LYS A 122 -1.11 -4.58 10.98
CA LYS A 122 -1.27 -3.49 11.95
C LYS A 122 -0.74 -3.85 13.33
#